data_AF-A0A822G9F6-F1
#
_entry.id   AF-A0A822G9F6-F1
#
_cell.length_a   1.000
_cell.length_b   1.000
_cell.length_c   1.000
_cell.angle_alpha   90.00
_cell.angle_beta   90.00
_cell.angle_gamma   90.00
#
_symmetry.space_group_name_H-M   'P 1'
#
loop_
_entity.id
_entity.type
_entity.pdbx_description
1 polymer ?
#
loop_
_entity_poly.entity_id
_entity_poly.type
_entity_poly.pdbx_seq_one_letter_code
_entity_poly.pdbx_strand_id
1 'polypeptide(L)'
;MSSDNVDCQSISSLAAEIFVNTLKNNVMINNRTLEHLTKALNSNHKQTCILSAKALYLASETHELGNDVLIELKEHIENKINDVIVYSTVAYTRGLVKLSSNEGSIMKSHMECLPKIYVFDDLQLDEETFADTVNNNILSVLLNVSKHNLFDDHMFVIFNHILSFESCNQVVAIKILYNYSANKYSIPQDTILALENAIDIPEISHEATKVLSNVIKNRQLINEKFLRHLTDNLYLSNDDQLRKESFELLDIANDNQDISDEFFYLLELERAISMINCFSLDSNDV
;
A
#
# COMPACT_ATOMS: atom_id res chain seq x y z
N MET A 1 45.37 18.67 -9.97
CA MET A 1 46.15 17.84 -9.03
C MET A 1 45.16 16.90 -8.36
N SER A 2 45.05 15.71 -8.93
CA SER A 2 44.26 14.59 -8.42
C SER A 2 44.99 14.01 -7.21
N SER A 3 44.44 14.26 -6.03
CA SER A 3 44.73 13.41 -4.88
C SER A 3 43.85 12.17 -5.00
N ASP A 4 44.36 11.18 -5.72
CA ASP A 4 43.88 9.81 -5.61
C ASP A 4 43.96 9.43 -4.12
N ASN A 5 42.79 9.28 -3.50
CA ASN A 5 42.66 8.76 -2.15
C ASN A 5 43.22 7.33 -2.16
N VAL A 6 44.42 7.15 -1.63
CA VAL A 6 44.94 5.84 -1.29
C VAL A 6 44.05 5.26 -0.18
N ASP A 7 43.24 4.27 -0.56
CA ASP A 7 42.37 3.49 0.32
C ASP A 7 43.19 2.84 1.45
N CYS A 8 43.22 3.47 2.62
CA CYS A 8 43.59 2.77 3.83
C CYS A 8 42.38 1.93 4.25
N GLN A 9 42.41 0.62 4.00
CA GLN A 9 41.42 -0.32 4.53
C GLN A 9 41.34 -0.14 6.05
N SER A 10 40.21 0.36 6.54
CA SER A 10 39.97 0.43 7.98
C SER A 10 39.65 -0.98 8.48
N ILE A 11 39.92 -1.27 9.76
CA ILE A 11 39.50 -2.56 10.37
C ILE A 11 37.99 -2.78 10.18
N SER A 12 37.21 -1.70 10.21
CA SER A 12 35.77 -1.72 9.94
C SER A 12 35.42 -2.07 8.50
N SER A 13 36.18 -1.62 7.49
CA SER A 13 35.95 -2.03 6.11
C SER A 13 36.26 -3.51 5.89
N LEU A 14 37.36 -4.00 6.46
CA LEU A 14 37.72 -5.42 6.39
C LEU A 14 36.67 -6.29 7.08
N ALA A 15 36.18 -5.88 8.25
CA ALA A 15 35.12 -6.58 8.97
C ALA A 15 33.82 -6.62 8.15
N ALA A 16 33.39 -5.50 7.57
CA ALA A 16 32.20 -5.44 6.73
C ALA A 16 32.33 -6.33 5.48
N GLU A 17 33.51 -6.37 4.86
CA GLU A 17 33.81 -7.25 3.72
C GLU A 17 33.71 -8.74 4.09
N ILE A 18 34.25 -9.13 5.25
CA ILE A 18 34.12 -10.49 5.79
C ILE A 18 32.64 -10.84 5.98
N PHE A 19 31.82 -9.92 6.52
CA PHE A 19 30.38 -10.15 6.69
C PHE A 19 29.63 -10.28 5.37
N VAL A 20 29.93 -9.44 4.38
CA VAL A 20 29.35 -9.59 3.03
C VAL A 20 29.64 -10.98 2.47
N ASN A 21 30.89 -11.44 2.55
CA ASN A 21 31.27 -12.78 2.07
C ASN A 21 30.61 -13.91 2.87
N THR A 22 30.42 -13.72 4.18
CA THR A 22 29.74 -14.68 5.05
C THR A 22 28.24 -14.80 4.70
N LEU A 23 27.57 -13.66 4.53
CA LEU A 23 26.14 -13.60 4.22
C LEU A 23 25.81 -14.09 2.80
N LYS A 24 26.70 -13.85 1.83
CA LYS A 24 26.58 -14.45 0.48
C LYS A 24 26.55 -15.98 0.51
N ASN A 25 27.15 -16.60 1.53
CA ASN A 25 27.12 -18.04 1.74
C ASN A 25 25.94 -18.50 2.62
N ASN A 26 24.91 -17.65 2.80
CA ASN A 26 23.71 -17.90 3.61
C ASN A 26 24.00 -18.27 5.08
N VAL A 27 25.12 -17.79 5.62
CA VAL A 27 25.46 -18.03 7.02
C VAL A 27 24.73 -17.02 7.91
N MET A 28 24.08 -17.53 8.96
CA MET A 28 23.36 -16.69 9.90
C MET A 28 24.29 -15.83 10.78
N ILE A 29 23.90 -14.58 11.01
CA ILE A 29 24.60 -13.64 11.90
C ILE A 29 23.70 -13.27 13.07
N ASN A 30 24.31 -12.97 14.23
CA ASN A 30 23.55 -12.61 15.43
C ASN A 30 23.15 -11.11 15.43
N ASN A 31 22.20 -10.76 16.30
CA ASN A 31 21.69 -9.38 16.42
C ASN A 31 22.77 -8.35 16.76
N ARG A 32 23.77 -8.74 17.57
CA ARG A 32 24.88 -7.85 17.91
C ARG A 32 25.71 -7.49 16.67
N THR A 33 25.89 -8.43 15.73
CA THR A 33 26.53 -8.16 14.45
C THR A 33 25.70 -7.18 13.63
N LEU A 34 24.36 -7.33 13.59
CA LEU A 34 23.48 -6.39 12.92
C LEU A 34 23.64 -4.97 13.50
N GLU A 35 23.58 -4.81 14.82
CA GLU A 35 23.79 -3.52 15.49
C GLU A 35 25.17 -2.90 15.15
N HIS A 36 26.23 -3.71 15.08
CA HIS A 36 27.55 -3.23 14.70
C HIS A 36 27.61 -2.77 13.24
N LEU A 37 26.95 -3.49 12.33
CA LEU A 37 26.86 -3.10 10.92
C LEU A 37 26.07 -1.79 10.76
N THR A 38 24.97 -1.63 11.50
CA THR A 38 24.16 -0.41 11.45
C THR A 38 24.94 0.79 11.98
N LYS A 39 25.62 0.66 13.12
CA LYS A 39 26.51 1.71 13.63
C LYS A 39 27.62 2.09 12.66
N ALA A 40 28.13 1.13 11.89
CA ALA A 40 29.17 1.38 10.89
C ALA A 40 28.66 2.18 9.66
N LEU A 41 27.35 2.34 9.46
CA LEU A 41 26.79 3.25 8.45
C LEU A 41 27.13 4.72 8.74
N ASN A 42 27.37 5.07 10.01
CA ASN A 42 27.81 6.40 10.45
C ASN A 42 29.33 6.62 10.32
N SER A 43 30.06 5.72 9.66
CA SER A 43 31.50 5.85 9.45
C SER A 43 31.84 7.05 8.55
N ASN A 44 32.99 7.68 8.78
CA ASN A 44 33.54 8.69 7.87
C ASN A 44 34.14 8.08 6.59
N HIS A 45 34.30 6.75 6.54
CA HIS A 45 34.85 6.04 5.38
C HIS A 45 33.74 5.55 4.47
N LYS A 46 33.64 6.16 3.27
CA LYS A 46 32.65 5.80 2.22
C LYS A 46 32.54 4.29 2.01
N GLN A 47 33.67 3.60 1.82
CA GLN A 47 33.68 2.16 1.57
C GLN A 47 33.13 1.33 2.73
N THR A 48 33.38 1.74 3.98
CA THR A 48 32.80 1.08 5.15
C THR A 48 31.28 1.22 5.15
N CYS A 49 30.75 2.41 4.86
CA CYS A 49 29.30 2.63 4.77
C CYS A 49 28.66 1.73 3.71
N ILE A 50 29.26 1.66 2.51
CA ILE A 50 28.75 0.85 1.40
C ILE A 50 28.75 -0.64 1.77
N LEU A 51 29.87 -1.15 2.29
CA LEU A 51 29.97 -2.56 2.66
C LEU A 51 29.01 -2.92 3.81
N SER A 52 28.83 -2.04 4.79
CA SER A 52 27.86 -2.24 5.87
C SER A 52 26.42 -2.23 5.36
N ALA A 53 26.06 -1.30 4.49
CA ALA A 53 24.72 -1.25 3.89
C ALA A 53 24.45 -2.51 3.08
N LYS A 54 25.43 -2.95 2.28
CA LYS A 54 25.36 -4.19 1.50
C LYS A 54 25.23 -5.43 2.38
N ALA A 55 25.94 -5.48 3.51
CA ALA A 55 25.82 -6.57 4.47
C ALA A 55 24.41 -6.59 5.09
N LEU A 56 23.85 -5.45 5.49
CA LEU A 56 22.48 -5.36 6.02
C LEU A 56 21.43 -5.75 4.97
N TYR A 57 21.63 -5.35 3.71
CA TYR A 57 20.83 -5.79 2.58
C TYR A 57 20.81 -7.33 2.46
N LEU A 58 21.97 -7.98 2.44
CA LEU A 58 22.05 -9.44 2.37
C LEU A 58 21.47 -10.11 3.63
N ALA A 59 21.70 -9.53 4.80
CA ALA A 59 21.13 -10.04 6.04
C ALA A 59 19.60 -9.99 6.04
N SER A 60 19.01 -8.93 5.47
CA SER A 60 17.55 -8.75 5.40
C SER A 60 16.84 -9.84 4.59
N GLU A 61 17.55 -10.54 3.69
CA GLU A 61 16.98 -11.68 2.94
C GLU A 61 16.66 -12.84 3.87
N THR A 62 17.58 -13.14 4.78
CA THR A 62 17.55 -14.37 5.59
C THR A 62 17.17 -14.13 7.05
N HIS A 63 17.28 -12.90 7.57
CA HIS A 63 17.06 -12.56 8.98
C HIS A 63 15.91 -11.58 9.14
N GLU A 64 15.22 -11.67 10.28
CA GLU A 64 14.32 -10.62 10.75
C GLU A 64 15.16 -9.48 11.35
N LEU A 65 14.94 -8.26 10.86
CA LEU A 65 15.58 -7.08 11.42
C LEU A 65 14.70 -6.56 12.55
N GLY A 66 15.29 -6.47 13.75
CA GLY A 66 14.60 -5.90 14.91
C GLY A 66 14.22 -4.44 14.68
N ASN A 67 13.18 -3.99 15.37
CA ASN A 67 12.65 -2.63 15.24
C ASN A 67 13.72 -1.54 15.46
N ASP A 68 14.62 -1.70 16.43
CA ASP A 68 15.71 -0.75 16.69
C ASP A 68 16.65 -0.62 15.48
N VAL A 69 16.97 -1.75 14.82
CA VAL A 69 17.80 -1.75 13.61
C VAL A 69 17.08 -1.06 12.45
N LEU A 70 15.75 -1.23 12.34
CA LEU A 70 14.95 -0.57 11.31
C LEU A 70 14.86 0.94 11.52
N ILE A 71 14.74 1.39 12.77
CA ILE A 71 14.76 2.82 13.11
C ILE A 71 16.09 3.44 12.69
N GLU A 72 17.22 2.81 13.00
CA GLU A 72 18.53 3.30 12.58
C GLU A 72 18.72 3.25 11.06
N LEU A 73 18.28 2.16 10.39
CA LEU A 73 18.34 2.05 8.92
C LEU A 73 17.56 3.16 8.21
N LYS A 74 16.41 3.55 8.77
CA LYS A 74 15.57 4.63 8.24
C LYS A 74 16.35 5.95 8.10
N GLU A 75 17.25 6.26 9.04
CA GLU A 75 18.07 7.48 9.00
C GLU A 75 19.04 7.52 7.81
N HIS A 76 19.31 6.37 7.19
CA HIS A 76 20.25 6.22 6.09
C HIS A 76 19.58 6.09 4.71
N ILE A 77 18.25 6.17 4.63
CA ILE A 77 17.53 6.16 3.34
C ILE A 77 17.76 7.47 2.56
N GLU A 78 18.05 8.58 3.24
CA GLU A 78 18.39 9.87 2.61
C GLU A 78 19.91 10.14 2.63
N ASN A 79 20.75 9.10 2.64
CA ASN A 79 22.21 9.25 2.68
C ASN A 79 22.74 9.98 1.43
N LYS A 80 23.94 10.58 1.52
CA LYS A 80 24.61 11.21 0.37
C LYS A 80 25.26 10.21 -0.60
N ILE A 81 25.42 8.95 -0.18
CA ILE A 81 26.03 7.88 -0.97
C ILE A 81 24.92 7.02 -1.58
N ASN A 82 24.81 7.00 -2.92
CA ASN A 82 23.74 6.29 -3.64
C ASN A 82 23.66 4.80 -3.27
N ASP A 83 24.78 4.08 -3.24
CA ASP A 83 24.81 2.66 -2.89
C ASP A 83 24.25 2.40 -1.48
N VAL A 84 24.51 3.32 -0.54
CA VAL A 84 23.97 3.23 0.82
C VAL A 84 22.46 3.46 0.80
N ILE A 85 21.98 4.46 0.05
CA ILE A 85 20.54 4.71 -0.12
C ILE A 85 19.84 3.45 -0.63
N VAL A 86 20.32 2.88 -1.74
CA VAL A 86 19.68 1.73 -2.38
C VAL A 86 19.69 0.52 -1.44
N TYR A 87 20.85 0.13 -0.91
CA TYR A 87 20.93 -1.04 -0.04
C TYR A 87 20.15 -0.86 1.26
N SER A 88 20.21 0.32 1.90
CA SER A 88 19.47 0.59 3.13
C SER A 88 17.95 0.62 2.88
N THR A 89 17.48 1.20 1.77
CA THR A 89 16.05 1.25 1.43
C THR A 89 15.49 -0.16 1.21
N VAL A 90 16.21 -0.99 0.47
CA VAL A 90 15.77 -2.37 0.22
C VAL A 90 15.83 -3.20 1.50
N ALA A 91 16.90 -3.08 2.30
CA ALA A 91 17.02 -3.77 3.58
C ALA A 91 15.89 -3.38 4.55
N TYR A 92 15.61 -2.08 4.65
CA TYR A 92 14.57 -1.51 5.49
C TYR A 92 13.18 -2.01 5.08
N THR A 93 12.84 -1.91 3.79
CA THR A 93 11.51 -2.35 3.32
C THR A 93 11.31 -3.87 3.47
N ARG A 94 12.32 -4.69 3.20
CA ARG A 94 12.28 -6.14 3.47
C ARG A 94 12.06 -6.44 4.96
N GLY A 95 12.77 -5.72 5.83
CA GLY A 95 12.59 -5.86 7.27
C GLY A 95 11.18 -5.46 7.74
N LEU A 96 10.62 -4.39 7.18
CA LEU A 96 9.23 -3.99 7.47
C LEU A 96 8.20 -5.04 7.00
N VAL A 97 8.43 -5.72 5.87
CA VAL A 97 7.55 -6.83 5.43
C VAL A 97 7.50 -7.92 6.49
N LYS A 98 8.66 -8.33 7.01
CA LYS A 98 8.75 -9.36 8.07
C LYS A 98 8.08 -8.88 9.36
N LEU A 99 8.37 -7.65 9.79
CA LEU A 99 7.78 -7.06 11.00
C LEU A 99 6.25 -6.98 10.91
N SER A 100 5.72 -6.42 9.83
CA SER A 100 4.27 -6.25 9.62
C SER A 100 3.52 -7.59 9.51
N SER A 101 4.16 -8.63 8.95
CA SER A 101 3.57 -9.96 8.85
C SER A 101 3.39 -10.63 10.22
N ASN A 102 4.28 -10.35 11.17
CA ASN A 102 4.26 -10.95 12.51
C ASN A 102 3.38 -10.17 13.49
N GLU A 103 3.41 -8.85 13.43
CA GLU A 103 2.77 -7.99 14.46
C GLU A 103 1.39 -7.46 14.04
N GLY A 104 1.05 -7.48 12.75
CA GLY A 104 -0.21 -6.94 12.20
C GLY A 104 -0.34 -5.41 12.27
N SER A 105 0.47 -4.73 13.08
CA SER A 105 0.62 -3.28 13.13
C SER A 105 2.09 -2.91 13.23
N ILE A 106 2.48 -1.76 12.66
CA ILE A 106 3.84 -1.23 12.79
C ILE A 106 3.82 0.18 13.38
N MET A 107 4.96 0.63 13.92
CA MET A 107 5.08 1.97 14.49
C MET A 107 4.71 3.08 13.49
N LYS A 108 4.07 4.14 13.99
CA LYS A 108 3.66 5.31 13.18
C LYS A 108 4.84 5.92 12.41
N SER A 109 6.03 5.96 13.02
CA SER A 109 7.25 6.46 12.38
C SER A 109 7.65 5.67 11.13
N HIS A 110 7.35 4.38 11.06
CA HIS A 110 7.58 3.56 9.87
C HIS A 110 6.52 3.83 8.80
N MET A 111 5.24 3.96 9.20
CA MET A 111 4.15 4.32 8.30
C MET A 111 4.40 5.66 7.58
N GLU A 112 4.78 6.70 8.33
CA GLU A 112 5.12 8.03 7.80
C GLU A 112 6.33 8.03 6.83
N CYS A 113 7.12 6.95 6.83
CA CYS A 113 8.27 6.80 5.95
C CYS A 113 7.90 6.18 4.59
N LEU A 114 6.91 5.28 4.55
CA LEU A 114 6.54 4.54 3.34
C LEU A 114 6.27 5.43 2.11
N PRO A 115 5.46 6.51 2.18
CA PRO A 115 5.20 7.33 1.00
C PRO A 115 6.43 8.11 0.52
N LYS A 116 7.44 8.32 1.38
CA LYS A 116 8.68 9.01 1.02
C LYS A 116 9.65 8.13 0.24
N ILE A 117 9.53 6.81 0.42
CA ILE A 117 10.46 5.82 -0.12
C ILE A 117 9.83 4.97 -1.23
N TYR A 118 8.54 5.18 -1.51
CA TYR A 118 7.90 4.64 -2.70
C TYR A 118 8.55 5.25 -3.94
N VAL A 119 8.96 4.39 -4.87
CA VAL A 119 9.75 4.79 -6.04
C VAL A 119 8.79 5.08 -7.19
N PHE A 120 8.57 6.38 -7.48
CA PHE A 120 7.76 6.82 -8.62
C PHE A 120 8.54 6.92 -9.92
N ASP A 121 9.84 7.23 -9.82
CA ASP A 121 10.74 7.34 -10.97
C ASP A 121 11.63 6.09 -11.02
N ASP A 122 12.89 6.23 -10.61
CA ASP A 122 13.90 5.20 -10.76
C ASP A 122 14.78 5.10 -9.51
N LEU A 123 15.07 3.86 -9.11
CA LEU A 123 15.97 3.54 -8.03
C LEU A 123 16.95 2.48 -8.53
N GLN A 124 18.11 2.92 -8.98
CA GLN A 124 19.10 2.06 -9.62
C GLN A 124 20.43 2.05 -8.88
N LEU A 125 21.08 0.89 -8.96
CA LEU A 125 22.48 0.71 -8.64
C LEU A 125 23.12 -0.03 -9.79
N ASP A 126 24.14 0.59 -10.39
CA ASP A 126 24.76 0.11 -11.64
C ASP A 126 23.72 -0.09 -12.76
N GLU A 127 23.55 -1.33 -13.25
CA GLU A 127 22.58 -1.69 -14.30
C GLU A 127 21.30 -2.33 -13.73
N GLU A 128 21.19 -2.47 -12.40
CA GLU A 128 20.07 -3.14 -11.74
C GLU A 128 19.09 -2.13 -11.14
N THR A 129 17.80 -2.29 -11.45
CA THR A 129 16.72 -1.49 -10.86
C THR A 129 16.12 -2.20 -9.64
N PHE A 130 15.92 -1.43 -8.58
CA PHE A 130 15.35 -1.89 -7.31
C PHE A 130 13.94 -1.33 -7.07
N ALA A 131 13.41 -0.52 -7.99
CA ALA A 131 12.09 0.12 -7.87
C ALA A 131 10.99 -0.91 -7.58
N ASP A 132 10.88 -1.96 -8.42
CA ASP A 132 9.89 -3.02 -8.24
C ASP A 132 10.04 -3.75 -6.90
N THR A 133 11.29 -4.01 -6.48
CA THR A 133 11.54 -4.70 -5.21
C THR A 133 11.05 -3.85 -4.04
N VAL A 134 11.38 -2.55 -4.03
CA VAL A 134 10.97 -1.61 -2.99
C VAL A 134 9.45 -1.42 -2.98
N ASN A 135 8.85 -1.15 -4.14
CA ASN A 135 7.40 -0.92 -4.25
C ASN A 135 6.59 -2.16 -3.85
N ASN A 136 7.00 -3.36 -4.28
CA ASN A 136 6.36 -4.61 -3.88
C ASN A 136 6.46 -4.86 -2.37
N ASN A 137 7.60 -4.54 -1.75
CA ASN A 137 7.74 -4.64 -0.30
C ASN A 137 6.81 -3.64 0.41
N ILE A 138 6.74 -2.38 -0.05
CA ILE A 138 5.86 -1.36 0.53
C ILE A 138 4.40 -1.80 0.43
N LEU A 139 3.96 -2.27 -0.75
CA LEU A 139 2.59 -2.77 -0.93
C LEU A 139 2.30 -3.98 -0.04
N SER A 140 3.28 -4.87 0.15
CA SER A 140 3.14 -6.01 1.07
C SER A 140 2.98 -5.54 2.52
N VAL A 141 3.76 -4.54 2.96
CA VAL A 141 3.61 -3.92 4.28
C VAL A 141 2.20 -3.32 4.42
N LEU A 142 1.77 -2.50 3.47
CA LEU A 142 0.46 -1.85 3.49
C LEU A 142 -0.69 -2.86 3.51
N LEU A 143 -0.56 -3.96 2.76
CA LEU A 143 -1.53 -5.05 2.78
C LEU A 143 -1.65 -5.68 4.17
N ASN A 144 -0.52 -5.96 4.82
CA ASN A 144 -0.49 -6.57 6.15
C ASN A 144 -1.11 -5.65 7.21
N VAL A 145 -0.85 -4.35 7.15
CA VAL A 145 -1.29 -3.39 8.19
C VAL A 145 -2.63 -2.71 7.90
N SER A 146 -3.18 -2.87 6.69
CA SER A 146 -4.41 -2.19 6.22
C SER A 146 -5.63 -2.35 7.12
N LYS A 147 -5.68 -3.41 7.95
CA LYS A 147 -6.81 -3.64 8.88
C LYS A 147 -6.64 -2.96 10.23
N HIS A 148 -5.42 -2.59 10.59
CA HIS A 148 -5.05 -2.22 11.96
C HIS A 148 -4.48 -0.80 12.07
N ASN A 149 -3.93 -0.27 10.98
CA ASN A 149 -3.28 1.04 10.98
C ASN A 149 -4.10 2.06 10.17
N LEU A 150 -4.19 3.28 10.70
CA LEU A 150 -4.68 4.45 9.96
C LEU A 150 -3.64 4.90 8.96
N PHE A 151 -4.09 5.22 7.74
CA PHE A 151 -3.25 5.78 6.69
C PHE A 151 -3.39 7.31 6.70
N ASP A 152 -2.27 8.00 6.49
CA ASP A 152 -2.27 9.45 6.29
C ASP A 152 -2.50 9.80 4.82
N ASP A 153 -2.81 11.08 4.55
CA ASP A 153 -3.09 11.57 3.20
C ASP A 153 -1.92 11.34 2.22
N HIS A 154 -0.68 11.34 2.72
CA HIS A 154 0.50 11.09 1.91
C HIS A 154 0.56 9.64 1.41
N MET A 155 0.10 8.68 2.21
CA MET A 155 -0.03 7.29 1.78
C MET A 155 -0.95 7.14 0.58
N PHE A 156 -2.03 7.92 0.53
CA PHE A 156 -3.02 7.84 -0.55
C PHE A 156 -2.50 8.34 -1.90
N VAL A 157 -1.42 9.13 -1.91
CA VAL A 157 -0.70 9.49 -3.14
C VAL A 157 -0.20 8.25 -3.89
N ILE A 158 0.25 7.21 -3.16
CA ILE A 158 0.69 5.94 -3.74
C ILE A 158 -0.48 5.26 -4.47
N PHE A 159 -1.65 5.16 -3.83
CA PHE A 159 -2.81 4.52 -4.43
C PHE A 159 -3.32 5.29 -5.65
N ASN A 160 -3.36 6.62 -5.57
CA ASN A 160 -3.76 7.47 -6.70
C ASN A 160 -2.85 7.26 -7.92
N HIS A 161 -1.54 7.17 -7.68
CA HIS A 161 -0.57 6.90 -8.72
C HIS A 161 -0.79 5.50 -9.34
N ILE A 162 -0.89 4.45 -8.51
CA ILE A 162 -1.06 3.08 -8.99
C ILE A 162 -2.35 2.92 -9.79
N LEU A 163 -3.47 3.44 -9.26
CA LEU A 163 -4.77 3.35 -9.92
C LEU A 163 -4.78 4.06 -11.29
N SER A 164 -3.99 5.12 -11.43
CA SER A 164 -3.94 5.92 -12.66
C SER A 164 -2.91 5.44 -13.69
N PHE A 165 -1.79 4.87 -13.24
CA PHE A 165 -0.61 4.67 -14.11
C PHE A 165 0.03 3.28 -14.06
N GLU A 166 -0.17 2.49 -13.00
CA GLU A 166 0.54 1.21 -12.81
C GLU A 166 -0.40 -0.03 -12.84
N SER A 167 -0.72 -0.52 -14.04
CA SER A 167 -1.66 -1.63 -14.20
C SER A 167 -1.25 -2.92 -13.47
N CYS A 168 0.04 -3.19 -13.30
CA CYS A 168 0.55 -4.38 -12.62
C CYS A 168 0.21 -4.41 -11.11
N ASN A 169 0.09 -3.25 -10.47
CA ASN A 169 -0.09 -3.13 -9.03
C ASN A 169 -1.53 -2.78 -8.60
N GLN A 170 -2.42 -2.46 -9.56
CA GLN A 170 -3.81 -2.07 -9.31
C GLN A 170 -4.58 -3.08 -8.45
N VAL A 171 -4.45 -4.39 -8.74
CA VAL A 171 -5.13 -5.46 -7.97
C VAL A 171 -4.73 -5.43 -6.50
N VAL A 172 -3.43 -5.24 -6.23
CA VAL A 172 -2.90 -5.20 -4.86
C VAL A 172 -3.37 -3.92 -4.15
N ALA A 173 -3.29 -2.77 -4.81
CA ALA A 173 -3.77 -1.50 -4.28
C ALA A 173 -5.27 -1.56 -3.90
N ILE A 174 -6.11 -2.10 -4.78
CA ILE A 174 -7.55 -2.25 -4.50
C ILE A 174 -7.78 -3.19 -3.31
N LYS A 175 -7.04 -4.29 -3.21
CA LYS A 175 -7.14 -5.20 -2.07
C LYS A 175 -6.77 -4.53 -0.74
N ILE A 176 -5.74 -3.67 -0.76
CA ILE A 176 -5.35 -2.86 0.40
C ILE A 176 -6.48 -1.91 0.79
N LEU A 177 -7.02 -1.16 -0.17
CA LEU A 177 -8.12 -0.21 0.05
C LEU A 177 -9.42 -0.90 0.50
N TYR A 178 -9.68 -2.11 0.00
CA TYR A 178 -10.80 -2.94 0.46
C TYR A 178 -10.66 -3.31 1.93
N ASN A 179 -9.49 -3.84 2.33
CA ASN A 179 -9.23 -4.16 3.73
C ASN A 179 -9.35 -2.92 4.63
N TYR A 180 -8.83 -1.79 4.17
CA TYR A 180 -8.85 -0.52 4.90
C TYR A 180 -10.28 -0.01 5.09
N SER A 181 -11.05 0.12 4.00
CA SER A 181 -12.45 0.58 4.04
C SER A 181 -13.38 -0.39 4.76
N ALA A 182 -13.14 -1.70 4.71
CA ALA A 182 -13.91 -2.70 5.47
C ALA A 182 -13.80 -2.52 7.00
N ASN A 183 -12.71 -1.89 7.47
CA ASN A 183 -12.53 -1.52 8.88
C ASN A 183 -13.10 -0.13 9.21
N LYS A 184 -13.98 0.39 8.35
CA LYS A 184 -14.67 1.69 8.51
C LYS A 184 -13.76 2.92 8.48
N TYR A 185 -12.56 2.76 7.94
CA TYR A 185 -11.66 3.89 7.73
C TYR A 185 -12.06 4.69 6.48
N SER A 186 -11.83 6.01 6.55
CA SER A 186 -12.18 6.93 5.49
C SER A 186 -11.13 6.97 4.37
N ILE A 187 -11.57 6.93 3.13
CA ILE A 187 -10.72 7.12 1.95
C ILE A 187 -10.83 8.57 1.45
N PRO A 188 -9.72 9.27 1.13
CA PRO A 188 -9.77 10.63 0.57
C PRO A 188 -10.49 10.72 -0.78
N GLN A 189 -11.09 11.87 -1.07
CA GLN A 189 -11.91 12.07 -2.27
C GLN A 189 -11.14 11.83 -3.58
N ASP A 190 -9.86 12.22 -3.64
CA ASP A 190 -9.04 12.01 -4.83
C ASP A 190 -8.85 10.52 -5.13
N THR A 191 -8.73 9.68 -4.09
CA THR A 191 -8.64 8.23 -4.25
C THR A 191 -9.98 7.60 -4.61
N ILE A 192 -11.09 8.15 -4.09
CA ILE A 192 -12.44 7.76 -4.51
C ILE A 192 -12.60 8.03 -6.02
N LEU A 193 -12.22 9.21 -6.50
CA LEU A 193 -12.26 9.55 -7.92
C LEU A 193 -11.37 8.60 -8.77
N ALA A 194 -10.18 8.27 -8.29
CA ALA A 194 -9.31 7.30 -8.97
C ALA A 194 -9.94 5.90 -9.04
N LEU A 195 -10.59 5.44 -7.96
CA LEU A 195 -11.33 4.17 -7.94
C LEU A 195 -12.51 4.17 -8.91
N GLU A 196 -13.27 5.26 -8.97
CA GLU A 196 -14.40 5.38 -9.90
C GLU A 196 -13.97 5.35 -11.37
N ASN A 197 -12.77 5.82 -11.67
CA ASN A 197 -12.16 5.67 -13.00
C ASN A 197 -11.68 4.24 -13.26
N ALA A 198 -11.24 3.54 -12.21
CA ALA A 198 -10.81 2.15 -12.31
C ALA A 198 -11.97 1.14 -12.51
N ILE A 199 -13.24 1.51 -12.23
CA ILE A 199 -14.40 0.62 -12.47
C ILE A 199 -14.53 0.24 -13.94
N ASP A 200 -14.13 1.11 -14.85
CA ASP A 200 -14.23 0.88 -16.29
C ASP A 200 -13.18 -0.14 -16.79
N ILE A 201 -12.27 -0.59 -15.92
CA ILE A 201 -11.24 -1.59 -16.22
C ILE A 201 -11.77 -2.99 -15.83
N PRO A 202 -12.08 -3.87 -16.80
CA PRO A 202 -12.77 -5.14 -16.53
C PRO A 202 -12.09 -6.03 -15.49
N GLU A 203 -10.75 -6.04 -15.46
CA GLU A 203 -9.95 -6.91 -14.60
C GLU A 203 -10.09 -6.58 -13.11
N ILE A 204 -10.39 -5.32 -12.79
CA ILE A 204 -10.45 -4.82 -11.41
C ILE A 204 -11.80 -4.21 -11.02
N SER A 205 -12.71 -4.06 -11.99
CA SER A 205 -14.03 -3.46 -11.83
C SER A 205 -14.79 -3.99 -10.61
N HIS A 206 -14.90 -5.31 -10.49
CA HIS A 206 -15.63 -5.94 -9.40
C HIS A 206 -15.05 -5.61 -8.01
N GLU A 207 -13.72 -5.61 -7.89
CA GLU A 207 -13.06 -5.32 -6.62
C GLU A 207 -13.09 -3.82 -6.30
N ALA A 208 -12.97 -2.94 -7.31
CA ALA A 208 -13.14 -1.49 -7.14
C ALA A 208 -14.56 -1.14 -6.65
N THR A 209 -15.59 -1.78 -7.21
CA THR A 209 -16.98 -1.62 -6.77
C THR A 209 -17.19 -2.03 -5.32
N LYS A 210 -16.48 -3.07 -4.82
CA LYS A 210 -16.53 -3.44 -3.40
C LYS A 210 -15.93 -2.35 -2.51
N VAL A 211 -14.82 -1.75 -2.91
CA VAL A 211 -14.22 -0.63 -2.15
C VAL A 211 -15.18 0.54 -2.08
N LEU A 212 -15.76 0.96 -3.21
CA LEU A 212 -16.69 2.08 -3.27
C LEU A 212 -18.01 1.79 -2.52
N SER A 213 -18.48 0.53 -2.54
CA SER A 213 -19.59 0.09 -1.68
C SER A 213 -19.28 0.28 -0.19
N ASN A 214 -18.05 0.00 0.25
CA ASN A 214 -17.63 0.26 1.63
C ASN A 214 -17.57 1.77 1.92
N VAL A 215 -17.11 2.59 0.96
CA VAL A 215 -17.09 4.06 1.08
C VAL A 215 -18.51 4.59 1.36
N ILE A 216 -19.52 4.17 0.58
CA ILE A 216 -20.93 4.53 0.83
C ILE A 216 -21.37 4.06 2.21
N LYS A 217 -21.12 2.80 2.58
CA LYS A 217 -21.50 2.22 3.88
C LYS A 217 -20.83 2.94 5.06
N ASN A 218 -19.66 3.53 4.84
CA ASN A 218 -18.91 4.33 5.80
C ASN A 218 -19.36 5.80 5.82
N ARG A 219 -20.47 6.14 5.14
CA ARG A 219 -21.05 7.49 5.08
C ARG A 219 -20.18 8.52 4.38
N GLN A 220 -19.35 8.07 3.45
CA GLN A 220 -18.56 8.96 2.61
C GLN A 220 -19.28 9.23 1.30
N LEU A 221 -18.96 10.40 0.73
CA LEU A 221 -19.52 10.87 -0.53
C LEU A 221 -18.93 10.11 -1.71
N ILE A 222 -19.74 9.94 -2.75
CA ILE A 222 -19.33 9.36 -4.04
C ILE A 222 -19.81 10.27 -5.16
N ASN A 223 -19.14 10.25 -6.30
CA ASN A 223 -19.54 11.10 -7.41
C ASN A 223 -20.71 10.48 -8.19
N GLU A 224 -21.37 11.31 -9.01
CA GLU A 224 -22.47 10.89 -9.87
C GLU A 224 -22.11 9.73 -10.80
N LYS A 225 -20.83 9.58 -11.15
CA LYS A 225 -20.36 8.48 -12.00
C LYS A 225 -20.66 7.13 -11.36
N PHE A 226 -20.36 6.95 -10.07
CA PHE A 226 -20.63 5.69 -9.39
C PHE A 226 -22.12 5.52 -9.06
N LEU A 227 -22.84 6.61 -8.74
CA LEU A 227 -24.30 6.56 -8.62
C LEU A 227 -24.95 6.02 -9.90
N ARG A 228 -24.52 6.51 -11.07
CA ARG A 228 -25.00 6.01 -12.37
C ARG A 228 -24.66 4.53 -12.56
N HIS A 229 -23.47 4.09 -12.20
CA HIS A 229 -23.11 2.68 -12.25
C HIS A 229 -24.05 1.80 -11.40
N LEU A 230 -24.43 2.25 -10.20
CA LEU A 230 -25.41 1.55 -9.35
C LEU A 230 -26.81 1.55 -9.98
N THR A 231 -27.24 2.67 -10.55
CA THR A 231 -28.51 2.77 -11.27
C THR A 231 -28.56 1.84 -12.48
N ASP A 232 -27.49 1.78 -13.27
CA ASP A 232 -27.38 0.87 -14.41
C ASP A 232 -27.46 -0.58 -13.94
N ASN A 233 -26.76 -0.93 -12.86
CA ASN A 233 -26.87 -2.27 -12.27
C ASN A 233 -28.29 -2.58 -11.79
N LEU A 234 -28.98 -1.61 -11.18
CA LEU A 234 -30.36 -1.78 -10.69
C LEU A 234 -31.33 -2.13 -11.83
N TYR A 235 -31.23 -1.48 -12.99
CA TYR A 235 -32.21 -1.63 -14.07
C TYR A 235 -31.78 -2.58 -15.20
N LEU A 236 -30.48 -2.72 -15.45
CA LEU A 236 -29.95 -3.45 -16.60
C LEU A 236 -29.34 -4.80 -16.22
N SER A 237 -29.04 -5.04 -14.94
CA SER A 237 -28.50 -6.33 -14.51
C SER A 237 -29.54 -7.45 -14.56
N ASN A 238 -29.11 -8.61 -15.03
CA ASN A 238 -29.86 -9.86 -14.93
C ASN A 238 -29.62 -10.59 -13.59
N ASP A 239 -28.72 -10.08 -12.75
CA ASP A 239 -28.41 -10.63 -11.43
C ASP A 239 -29.25 -9.93 -10.35
N ASP A 240 -30.24 -10.66 -9.83
CA ASP A 240 -31.16 -10.19 -8.79
C ASP A 240 -30.43 -9.72 -7.52
N GLN A 241 -29.33 -10.39 -7.16
CA GLN A 241 -28.54 -10.03 -5.98
C GLN A 241 -27.81 -8.71 -6.23
N LEU A 242 -27.20 -8.53 -7.40
CA LEU A 242 -26.54 -7.28 -7.77
C LEU A 242 -27.53 -6.11 -7.84
N ARG A 243 -28.74 -6.34 -8.36
CA ARG A 243 -29.81 -5.31 -8.36
C ARG A 243 -30.16 -4.89 -6.94
N LYS A 244 -30.41 -5.87 -6.06
CA LYS A 244 -30.74 -5.60 -4.65
C LYS A 244 -29.62 -4.85 -3.92
N GLU A 245 -28.38 -5.29 -4.09
CA GLU A 245 -27.22 -4.61 -3.50
C GLU A 245 -27.09 -3.17 -4.01
N SER A 246 -27.32 -2.94 -5.31
CA SER A 246 -27.27 -1.60 -5.90
C SER A 246 -28.38 -0.69 -5.36
N PHE A 247 -29.59 -1.23 -5.19
CA PHE A 247 -30.70 -0.51 -4.55
C PHE A 247 -30.35 -0.10 -3.11
N GLU A 248 -29.87 -1.05 -2.29
CA GLU A 248 -29.48 -0.76 -0.90
C GLU A 248 -28.37 0.29 -0.81
N LEU A 249 -27.40 0.26 -1.73
CA LEU A 249 -26.32 1.25 -1.76
C LEU A 249 -26.81 2.63 -2.20
N LEU A 250 -27.73 2.72 -3.17
CA LEU A 250 -28.35 3.99 -3.57
C LEU A 250 -29.18 4.59 -2.44
N ASP A 251 -29.89 3.75 -1.69
CA ASP A 251 -30.67 4.14 -0.50
C ASP A 251 -29.76 4.77 0.56
N ILE A 252 -28.64 4.11 0.88
CA ILE A 252 -27.64 4.62 1.83
C ILE A 252 -26.97 5.90 1.28
N ALA A 253 -26.69 5.96 -0.02
CA ALA A 253 -26.09 7.16 -0.63
C ALA A 253 -27.04 8.36 -0.52
N ASN A 254 -28.34 8.18 -0.77
CA ASN A 254 -29.35 9.22 -0.59
C ASN A 254 -29.41 9.76 0.84
N ASP A 255 -29.15 8.93 1.84
CA ASP A 255 -29.08 9.37 3.24
C ASP A 255 -27.78 10.12 3.58
N ASN A 256 -26.71 9.87 2.83
CA ASN A 256 -25.39 10.45 3.07
C ASN A 256 -25.15 11.76 2.30
N GLN A 257 -25.79 11.93 1.15
CA GLN A 257 -25.55 13.05 0.25
C GLN A 257 -26.80 13.44 -0.55
N ASP A 258 -26.90 14.71 -0.92
CA ASP A 258 -27.93 15.16 -1.85
C ASP A 258 -27.66 14.53 -3.23
N ILE A 259 -28.58 13.68 -3.69
CA ILE A 259 -28.55 13.11 -5.04
C ILE A 259 -29.40 13.97 -5.99
N SER A 260 -29.10 13.91 -7.28
CA SER A 260 -29.88 14.64 -8.28
C SER A 260 -31.33 14.13 -8.34
N ASP A 261 -32.24 15.00 -8.78
CA ASP A 261 -33.67 14.67 -8.95
C ASP A 261 -33.89 13.42 -9.82
N GLU A 262 -33.01 13.19 -10.80
CA GLU A 262 -33.04 12.00 -11.66
C GLU A 262 -32.81 10.72 -10.84
N PHE A 263 -31.76 10.66 -10.04
CA PHE A 263 -31.46 9.50 -9.20
C PHE A 263 -32.52 9.30 -8.11
N PHE A 264 -32.99 10.40 -7.51
CA PHE A 264 -34.04 10.37 -6.50
C PHE A 264 -35.34 9.76 -7.05
N TYR A 265 -35.78 10.22 -8.22
CA TYR A 265 -36.99 9.71 -8.87
C TYR A 265 -36.89 8.20 -9.15
N LEU A 266 -35.74 7.74 -9.64
CA LEU A 266 -35.50 6.32 -9.91
C LEU A 266 -35.55 5.49 -8.62
N LEU A 267 -34.92 5.96 -7.54
CA LEU A 267 -34.96 5.29 -6.25
C LEU A 267 -36.38 5.19 -5.67
N GLU A 268 -37.17 6.27 -5.75
CA GLU A 268 -38.56 6.29 -5.28
C GLU A 268 -39.46 5.34 -6.08
N LEU A 269 -39.25 5.24 -7.39
CA LEU A 269 -39.98 4.29 -8.24
C LEU A 269 -39.72 2.85 -7.81
N GLU A 270 -38.47 2.51 -7.49
CA GLU A 270 -38.09 1.18 -7.02
C GLU A 270 -38.63 0.90 -5.60
N ARG A 271 -38.55 1.88 -4.69
CA ARG A 271 -39.18 1.80 -3.35
C ARG A 271 -40.67 1.48 -3.47
N ALA A 272 -41.39 2.15 -4.37
CA ALA A 272 -42.81 1.93 -4.61
C ALA A 272 -43.10 0.53 -5.18
N ILE A 273 -42.32 0.04 -6.15
CA ILE A 273 -42.45 -1.32 -6.70
C ILE A 273 -42.26 -2.38 -5.60
N SER A 274 -41.24 -2.22 -4.77
CA SER A 274 -40.94 -3.13 -3.66
C SER A 274 -42.10 -3.22 -2.67
N MET A 275 -42.69 -2.06 -2.29
CA MET A 275 -43.88 -2.03 -1.42
C MET A 275 -45.07 -2.77 -2.05
N ILE A 276 -45.37 -2.54 -3.33
CA ILE A 276 -46.49 -3.19 -4.03
C ILE A 276 -46.30 -4.72 -4.04
N ASN A 277 -45.09 -5.19 -4.28
CA ASN A 277 -44.79 -6.62 -4.31
C ASN A 277 -45.01 -7.27 -2.93
N CYS A 278 -44.62 -6.61 -1.83
CA CYS A 278 -44.91 -7.08 -0.47
C CYS A 278 -46.42 -7.19 -0.21
N PHE A 279 -47.21 -6.19 -0.60
CA PHE A 279 -48.68 -6.24 -0.41
C PHE A 279 -49.38 -7.29 -1.28
N SER A 280 -48.82 -7.63 -2.45
CA SER A 280 -49.40 -8.63 -3.35
C SER A 280 -49.23 -10.07 -2.86
N LEU A 281 -48.15 -10.36 -2.13
CA LEU A 281 -47.89 -11.69 -1.55
C LEU A 281 -48.78 -11.98 -0.33
N ASP A 282 -49.07 -10.97 0.49
CA ASP A 282 -49.96 -11.11 1.66
C ASP A 282 -51.44 -11.28 1.28
N SER A 283 -51.82 -10.97 0.04
CA SER A 283 -53.20 -11.08 -0.45
C SER A 283 -53.59 -12.44 -1.05
N ASN A 284 -52.66 -13.40 -1.13
CA ASN A 284 -52.91 -14.75 -1.65
C ASN A 284 -53.20 -15.82 -0.58
N ASP A 285 -53.25 -15.45 0.70
CA ASP A 285 -53.57 -16.34 1.84
C ASP A 285 -55.00 -16.14 2.39
N VAL A 286 -55.98 -15.82 1.53
CA VAL A 286 -57.42 -15.79 1.87
C VAL A 286 -58.25 -16.71 0.97
#